data_AF-A0A8H5K4L6-F1
#
_entry.id   AF-A0A8H5K4L6-F1
#
_cell.length_a   1.000
_cell.length_b   1.000
_cell.length_c   1.000
_cell.angle_alpha   90.00
_cell.angle_beta   90.00
_cell.angle_gamma   90.00
#
_symmetry.space_group_name_H-M   'P 1'
#
loop_
_entity.id
_entity.type
_entity.pdbx_description
1 polymer ?
#
loop_
_entity_poly.entity_id
_entity_poly.type
_entity_poly.pdbx_seq_one_letter_code
_entity_poly.pdbx_strand_id
1 'polypeptide(L)'
;MPNLEGINLRFRASALSRLDEGRKRELNSRMVAKPKLKTFNFIEDNPRETYGITLNDIPLLSHPSLTTLKLQKVRIREFGRPSVRPLPFENLDSFYLHAPDYSYEVLNKFLKNAKSFRHLEFHHPFDVSARSDPPDFSELLQPCKSSLKILELWWDCNDSLSFSSPGMKFAEFTALQYLAIPPTALFGPYWYKPDLNFLQMLKDHIPPNLKVLFLQDINPCWSEEELAEDCDAEAILLPNDYKLIRTLLTNKEFFPSLKYIAWTSEIGTIPPEDLGDMAGELGMAIELVSNRLELPPDLKWLDSL
;
A
#
# COMPACT_ATOMS: atom_id res chain seq x y z
N MET A 1 20.31 21.88 -17.56
CA MET A 1 20.57 21.57 -16.13
C MET A 1 21.12 20.14 -16.01
N PRO A 2 22.41 19.90 -16.30
CA PRO A 2 23.00 18.56 -16.28
C PRO A 2 23.21 17.98 -14.87
N ASN A 3 23.24 18.85 -13.84
CA ASN A 3 23.41 18.47 -12.43
C ASN A 3 22.09 18.49 -11.64
N LEU A 4 20.95 18.47 -12.32
CA LEU A 4 19.65 18.47 -11.64
C LEU A 4 19.41 17.12 -10.97
N GLU A 5 19.28 17.11 -9.65
CA GLU A 5 19.08 15.89 -8.85
C GLU A 5 17.63 15.66 -8.43
N GLY A 6 16.81 16.70 -8.40
CA GLY A 6 15.43 16.62 -7.94
C GLY A 6 14.50 17.54 -8.70
N ILE A 7 13.28 17.07 -8.96
CA ILE A 7 12.19 17.85 -9.55
C ILE A 7 10.96 17.67 -8.68
N ASN A 8 10.30 18.78 -8.36
CA ASN A 8 9.05 18.80 -7.61
C ASN A 8 8.06 19.70 -8.35
N LEU A 9 7.14 19.06 -9.07
CA LEU A 9 6.07 19.71 -9.79
C LEU A 9 4.79 19.63 -8.95
N ARG A 10 4.36 20.77 -8.42
CA ARG A 10 3.12 20.90 -7.66
C ARG A 10 2.15 21.81 -8.38
N PHE A 11 0.93 21.33 -8.59
CA PHE A 11 -0.14 22.06 -9.24
C PHE A 11 -1.21 22.39 -8.21
N ARG A 12 -1.53 23.68 -8.06
CA ARG A 12 -2.64 24.14 -7.19
C ARG A 12 -3.95 24.36 -7.95
N ALA A 13 -3.85 24.36 -9.27
CA ALA A 13 -4.92 24.36 -10.26
C ALA A 13 -4.32 23.69 -11.49
N SER A 14 -5.11 22.99 -12.31
CA SER A 14 -4.66 22.23 -13.48
C SER A 14 -3.88 23.05 -14.55
N ALA A 15 -2.68 23.54 -14.23
CA ALA A 15 -1.91 24.43 -15.09
C ALA A 15 -1.30 23.67 -16.28
N LEU A 16 -0.97 22.39 -16.08
CA LEU A 16 -0.51 21.51 -17.16
C LEU A 16 -1.63 21.04 -18.08
N SER A 17 -2.88 20.87 -17.59
CA SER A 17 -4.00 20.53 -18.48
C SER A 17 -4.34 21.68 -19.44
N ARG A 18 -3.94 22.91 -19.08
CA ARG A 18 -4.08 24.12 -19.90
C ARG A 18 -2.94 24.34 -20.89
N LEU A 19 -1.84 23.58 -20.81
CA LEU A 19 -0.81 23.63 -21.85
C LEU A 19 -1.29 22.85 -23.08
N ASP A 20 -1.18 23.47 -24.25
CA ASP A 20 -1.38 22.76 -25.50
C ASP A 20 -0.33 21.65 -25.67
N GLU A 21 -0.66 20.64 -26.49
CA GLU A 21 0.19 19.47 -26.74
C GLU A 21 1.52 19.82 -27.42
N GLY A 22 1.65 21.01 -28.04
CA GLY A 22 2.91 21.51 -28.60
C GLY A 22 3.86 21.94 -27.48
N ARG A 23 3.40 22.76 -26.55
CA ARG A 23 4.16 23.23 -25.39
C ARG A 23 4.54 22.10 -24.44
N LYS A 24 3.65 21.14 -24.23
CA LYS A 24 3.98 19.92 -23.47
C LYS A 24 5.11 19.15 -24.12
N ARG A 25 5.02 18.87 -25.43
CA ARG A 25 6.10 18.20 -26.17
C ARG A 25 7.42 18.97 -26.11
N GLU A 26 7.37 20.30 -26.23
CA GLU A 26 8.56 21.12 -26.11
C GLU A 26 9.20 20.98 -24.72
N LEU A 27 8.42 21.12 -23.65
CA LEU A 27 8.89 20.97 -22.27
C LEU A 27 9.45 19.56 -22.03
N ASN A 28 8.77 18.53 -22.51
CA ASN A 28 9.15 17.14 -22.33
C ASN A 28 10.43 16.81 -23.11
N SER A 29 10.63 17.41 -24.30
CA SER A 29 11.87 17.26 -25.07
C SER A 29 13.10 17.84 -24.34
N ARG A 30 12.92 18.93 -23.58
CA ARG A 30 13.98 19.51 -22.75
C ARG A 30 14.27 18.69 -21.50
N MET A 31 13.36 17.78 -21.14
CA MET A 31 13.46 16.94 -19.96
C MET A 31 14.14 15.60 -20.24
N VAL A 32 14.13 15.11 -21.48
CA VAL A 32 14.84 13.88 -21.89
C VAL A 32 16.31 13.90 -21.40
N ALA A 33 16.76 12.76 -20.85
CA ALA A 33 18.13 12.51 -20.40
C ALA A 33 18.66 13.48 -19.31
N LYS A 34 18.08 13.43 -18.10
CA LYS A 34 18.71 13.95 -16.88
C LYS A 34 19.46 12.83 -16.15
N PRO A 35 20.75 12.59 -16.41
CA PRO A 35 21.47 11.42 -15.90
C PRO A 35 21.70 11.43 -14.39
N LYS A 36 21.51 12.58 -13.73
CA LYS A 36 21.69 12.76 -12.28
C LYS A 36 20.37 12.93 -11.53
N LEU A 37 19.22 12.85 -12.21
CA LEU A 37 17.93 13.06 -11.58
C LEU A 37 17.57 11.84 -10.73
N LYS A 38 17.56 12.03 -9.41
CA LYS A 38 17.29 11.00 -8.41
C LYS A 38 15.84 11.03 -7.93
N THR A 39 15.26 12.23 -7.81
CA THR A 39 13.90 12.40 -7.27
C THR A 39 13.00 13.11 -8.26
N PHE A 40 11.82 12.54 -8.51
CA PHE A 40 10.77 13.20 -9.29
C PHE A 40 9.44 13.11 -8.55
N ASN A 41 8.89 14.27 -8.21
CA ASN A 41 7.59 14.40 -7.58
C ASN A 41 6.64 15.13 -8.52
N PHE A 42 5.50 14.52 -8.82
CA PHE A 42 4.38 15.08 -9.54
C PHE A 42 3.16 15.06 -8.63
N ILE A 43 2.67 16.23 -8.25
CA ILE A 43 1.63 16.37 -7.22
C ILE A 43 0.55 17.32 -7.73
N GLU A 44 -0.67 16.80 -7.84
CA GLU A 44 -1.88 17.63 -7.95
C GLU A 44 -2.41 17.89 -6.53
N ASP A 45 -2.28 19.14 -6.07
CA ASP A 45 -2.69 19.58 -4.72
C ASP A 45 -4.19 19.93 -4.69
N ASN A 46 -4.84 20.15 -5.84
CA ASN A 46 -6.25 20.48 -5.85
C ASN A 46 -7.09 19.31 -5.29
N PRO A 47 -7.94 19.55 -4.27
CA PRO A 47 -8.77 18.50 -3.70
C PRO A 47 -9.70 17.84 -4.72
N ARG A 48 -10.17 18.59 -5.72
CA ARG A 48 -11.22 18.19 -6.66
C ARG A 48 -10.73 17.73 -8.03
N GLU A 49 -9.42 17.74 -8.27
CA GLU A 49 -8.86 17.42 -9.59
C GLU A 49 -7.94 16.19 -9.52
N THR A 50 -7.82 15.54 -10.68
CA THR A 50 -6.85 14.47 -10.92
C THR A 50 -6.20 14.74 -12.26
N TYR A 51 -4.86 14.79 -12.30
CA TYR A 51 -4.15 15.08 -13.54
C TYR A 51 -4.03 13.84 -14.42
N GLY A 52 -4.53 13.89 -15.66
CA GLY A 52 -4.36 12.79 -16.61
C GLY A 52 -2.97 12.78 -17.25
N ILE A 53 -2.12 11.81 -16.89
CA ILE A 53 -0.84 11.59 -17.54
C ILE A 53 -1.08 11.03 -18.94
N THR A 54 -0.56 11.73 -19.94
CA THR A 54 -0.68 11.37 -21.36
C THR A 54 0.57 10.64 -21.84
N LEU A 55 0.52 10.05 -23.04
CA LEU A 55 1.71 9.48 -23.68
C LEU A 55 2.84 10.50 -23.86
N ASN A 56 2.50 11.78 -24.05
CA ASN A 56 3.49 12.83 -24.21
C ASN A 56 4.26 13.09 -22.92
N ASP A 57 3.70 12.74 -21.76
CA ASP A 57 4.30 12.96 -20.43
C ASP A 57 5.28 11.84 -20.04
N ILE A 58 5.24 10.68 -20.70
CA ILE A 58 6.13 9.52 -20.42
C ILE A 58 7.63 9.91 -20.37
N PRO A 59 8.16 10.75 -21.27
CA PRO A 59 9.56 11.17 -21.21
C PRO A 59 9.94 11.94 -19.93
N LEU A 60 8.98 12.54 -19.21
CA LEU A 60 9.21 13.19 -17.91
C LEU A 60 9.54 12.19 -16.81
N LEU A 61 9.04 10.96 -16.94
CA LEU A 61 9.21 9.91 -15.95
C LEU A 61 10.32 8.94 -16.34
N SER A 62 10.76 8.94 -17.60
CA SER A 62 11.68 7.93 -18.16
C SER A 62 13.15 8.25 -17.87
N HIS A 63 13.53 8.23 -16.59
CA HIS A 63 14.88 8.57 -16.14
C HIS A 63 15.53 7.40 -15.38
N PRO A 64 16.56 6.75 -15.97
CA PRO A 64 17.23 5.58 -15.36
C PRO A 64 17.89 5.84 -14.01
N SER A 65 18.24 7.10 -13.72
CA SER A 65 18.87 7.51 -12.47
C SER A 65 17.90 7.71 -11.31
N LEU A 66 16.59 7.60 -11.55
CA LEU A 66 15.60 7.83 -10.50
C LEU A 66 15.71 6.76 -9.41
N THR A 67 15.83 7.25 -8.19
CA THR A 67 15.73 6.46 -6.97
C THR A 67 14.38 6.70 -6.28
N THR A 68 13.74 7.84 -6.52
CA THR A 68 12.47 8.18 -5.88
C THR A 68 11.50 8.77 -6.88
N LEU A 69 10.30 8.18 -6.95
CA LEU A 69 9.20 8.67 -7.77
C LEU A 69 7.96 8.85 -6.90
N LYS A 70 7.37 10.05 -6.91
CA LYS A 70 6.07 10.30 -6.30
C LYS A 70 5.10 10.84 -7.32
N LEU A 71 3.98 10.13 -7.49
CA LEU A 71 2.88 10.50 -8.37
C LEU A 71 1.62 10.60 -7.51
N GLN A 72 1.07 11.80 -7.36
CA GLN A 72 -0.07 12.04 -6.48
C GLN A 72 -1.24 12.65 -7.23
N LYS A 73 -2.42 12.03 -7.09
CA LYS A 73 -3.66 12.39 -7.77
C LYS A 73 -3.49 12.46 -9.29
N VAL A 74 -2.97 11.37 -9.85
CA VAL A 74 -2.72 11.25 -11.29
C VAL A 74 -3.53 10.13 -11.91
N ARG A 75 -3.98 10.30 -13.16
CA ARG A 75 -4.51 9.21 -13.98
C ARG A 75 -3.43 8.59 -14.85
N ILE A 76 -3.28 7.27 -14.80
CA ILE A 76 -2.15 6.55 -15.43
C ILE A 76 -2.56 5.46 -16.42
N ARG A 77 -3.84 5.38 -16.80
CA ARG A 77 -4.35 4.39 -17.78
C ARG A 77 -3.56 4.34 -19.08
N GLU A 78 -3.00 5.46 -19.52
CA GLU A 78 -2.23 5.55 -20.76
C GLU A 78 -0.97 4.65 -20.78
N PHE A 79 -0.41 4.32 -19.60
CA PHE A 79 0.71 3.38 -19.51
C PHE A 79 0.31 1.94 -19.84
N GLY A 80 -0.98 1.58 -19.76
CA GLY A 80 -1.47 0.25 -20.07
C GLY A 80 -1.41 -0.10 -21.57
N ARG A 81 -1.14 0.87 -22.45
CA ARG A 81 -1.08 0.62 -23.90
C ARG A 81 0.05 -0.37 -24.25
N PRO A 82 -0.16 -1.33 -25.17
CA PRO A 82 0.87 -2.27 -25.60
C PRO A 82 2.13 -1.60 -26.17
N SER A 83 1.99 -0.42 -26.78
CA SER A 83 3.09 0.36 -27.35
C SER A 83 4.00 1.00 -26.29
N VAL A 84 3.52 1.16 -25.05
CA VAL A 84 4.32 1.73 -23.96
C VAL A 84 5.25 0.65 -23.43
N ARG A 85 6.55 0.90 -23.48
CA ARG A 85 7.54 -0.02 -22.90
C ARG A 85 7.59 0.14 -21.37
N PRO A 86 8.03 -0.90 -20.63
CA PRO A 86 8.36 -0.75 -19.23
C PRO A 86 9.34 0.41 -19.01
N LEU A 87 9.17 1.13 -17.92
CA LEU A 87 9.98 2.28 -17.55
C LEU A 87 11.36 1.83 -17.06
N PRO A 88 12.42 2.64 -17.27
CA PRO A 88 13.79 2.26 -16.91
C PRO A 88 14.03 2.52 -15.43
N PHE A 89 13.37 1.76 -14.56
CA PHE A 89 13.37 1.98 -13.12
C PHE A 89 14.24 0.96 -12.38
N GLU A 90 15.37 0.56 -12.96
CA GLU A 90 16.29 -0.40 -12.34
C GLU A 90 16.85 0.08 -11.00
N ASN A 91 17.05 1.41 -10.85
CA ASN A 91 17.57 2.03 -9.63
C ASN A 91 16.49 2.58 -8.70
N LEU A 92 15.21 2.38 -9.04
CA LEU A 92 14.12 2.94 -8.24
C LEU A 92 14.07 2.27 -6.88
N ASP A 93 14.15 3.10 -5.84
CA ASP A 93 14.21 2.71 -4.44
C ASP A 93 12.85 2.86 -3.76
N SER A 94 12.16 3.96 -4.05
CA SER A 94 10.89 4.32 -3.45
C SER A 94 9.90 4.83 -4.49
N PHE A 95 8.67 4.35 -4.43
CA PHE A 95 7.60 4.70 -5.34
C PHE A 95 6.33 4.96 -4.55
N TYR A 96 5.81 6.17 -4.70
CA TYR A 96 4.58 6.62 -4.06
C TYR A 96 3.58 6.87 -5.18
N LEU A 97 2.52 6.09 -5.21
CA LEU A 97 1.50 6.15 -6.24
C LEU A 97 0.14 6.37 -5.60
N HIS A 98 -0.44 7.54 -5.85
CA HIS A 98 -1.84 7.82 -5.59
C HIS A 98 -2.55 8.04 -6.92
N ALA A 99 -3.31 7.02 -7.36
CA ALA A 99 -3.96 6.97 -8.65
C ALA A 99 -5.33 6.27 -8.59
N PRO A 100 -6.39 6.85 -9.20
CA PRO A 100 -7.72 6.25 -9.24
C PRO A 100 -7.88 5.14 -10.29
N ASP A 101 -7.05 5.14 -11.33
CA ASP A 101 -7.11 4.20 -12.44
C ASP A 101 -5.83 3.38 -12.50
N TYR A 102 -5.96 2.09 -12.20
CA TYR A 102 -4.87 1.14 -12.25
C TYR A 102 -5.33 -0.17 -12.88
N SER A 103 -4.37 -0.91 -13.42
CA SER A 103 -4.52 -2.28 -13.88
C SER A 103 -3.17 -2.98 -13.74
N TYR A 104 -3.18 -4.31 -13.87
CA TYR A 104 -1.94 -5.08 -13.87
C TYR A 104 -0.97 -4.56 -14.95
N GLU A 105 -1.45 -4.34 -16.18
CA GLU A 105 -0.62 -3.89 -17.31
C GLU A 105 0.00 -2.51 -17.07
N VAL A 106 -0.78 -1.60 -16.45
CA VAL A 106 -0.34 -0.26 -16.09
C VAL A 106 0.75 -0.33 -15.02
N LEU A 107 0.47 -0.98 -13.88
CA LEU A 107 1.42 -1.08 -12.76
C LEU A 107 2.70 -1.83 -13.16
N ASN A 108 2.57 -2.86 -13.98
CA ASN A 108 3.71 -3.61 -14.51
C ASN A 108 4.65 -2.73 -15.36
N LYS A 109 4.19 -1.62 -15.97
CA LYS A 109 5.13 -0.68 -16.64
C LYS A 109 6.09 -0.02 -15.66
N PHE A 110 5.67 0.21 -14.42
CA PHE A 110 6.48 0.85 -13.39
C PHE A 110 7.35 -0.20 -12.67
N LEU A 111 6.76 -1.35 -12.32
CA LEU A 111 7.36 -2.30 -11.39
C LEU A 111 8.26 -3.36 -12.05
N LYS A 112 8.05 -3.68 -13.34
CA LYS A 112 8.75 -4.79 -14.01
C LYS A 112 10.28 -4.74 -13.91
N ASN A 113 10.85 -3.54 -13.98
CA ASN A 113 12.30 -3.34 -13.95
C ASN A 113 12.84 -2.94 -12.57
N ALA A 114 11.97 -2.69 -11.59
CA ALA A 114 12.31 -2.12 -10.29
C ALA A 114 12.88 -3.17 -9.32
N LYS A 115 14.06 -3.71 -9.62
CA LYS A 115 14.67 -4.81 -8.85
C LYS A 115 15.26 -4.38 -7.49
N SER A 116 15.74 -3.14 -7.39
CA SER A 116 16.35 -2.58 -6.18
C SER A 116 15.35 -1.88 -5.26
N PHE A 117 14.07 -2.06 -5.55
CA PHE A 117 12.96 -1.35 -4.93
C PHE A 117 12.73 -1.77 -3.48
N ARG A 118 12.73 -0.80 -2.56
CA ARG A 118 12.62 -1.02 -1.11
C ARG A 118 11.32 -0.54 -0.49
N HIS A 119 10.64 0.45 -1.09
CA HIS A 119 9.42 1.04 -0.54
C HIS A 119 8.37 1.30 -1.61
N LEU A 120 7.21 0.65 -1.48
CA LEU A 120 5.99 1.00 -2.20
C LEU A 120 4.94 1.58 -1.27
N GLU A 121 4.42 2.74 -1.65
CA GLU A 121 3.14 3.25 -1.17
C GLU A 121 2.18 3.32 -2.35
N PHE A 122 1.12 2.51 -2.31
CA PHE A 122 0.02 2.55 -3.26
C PHE A 122 -1.26 3.01 -2.55
N HIS A 123 -1.93 3.99 -3.13
CA HIS A 123 -3.15 4.57 -2.61
C HIS A 123 -4.19 4.74 -3.72
N HIS A 124 -5.32 4.07 -3.58
CA HIS A 124 -6.51 4.28 -4.38
C HIS A 124 -7.50 5.19 -3.62
N PRO A 125 -7.96 6.31 -4.22
CA PRO A 125 -8.78 7.33 -3.55
C PRO A 125 -10.28 6.99 -3.43
N PHE A 126 -10.87 7.55 -2.36
CA PHE A 126 -12.27 7.39 -1.90
C PHE A 126 -13.35 7.63 -2.94
N ASP A 127 -13.15 8.62 -3.82
CA ASP A 127 -14.17 9.12 -4.75
C ASP A 127 -14.34 8.25 -6.01
N VAL A 128 -13.73 7.06 -6.05
CA VAL A 128 -13.73 6.20 -7.24
C VAL A 128 -14.11 4.78 -6.84
N SER A 129 -15.20 4.28 -7.42
CA SER A 129 -15.58 2.86 -7.31
C SER A 129 -14.37 2.01 -7.65
N ALA A 130 -13.94 1.20 -6.69
CA ALA A 130 -12.86 0.29 -6.92
C ALA A 130 -13.23 -0.68 -8.04
N ARG A 131 -12.24 -1.08 -8.85
CA ARG A 131 -12.43 -2.25 -9.72
C ARG A 131 -12.80 -3.43 -8.83
N SER A 132 -13.71 -4.26 -9.32
CA SER A 132 -14.22 -5.45 -8.62
C SER A 132 -13.17 -6.55 -8.39
N ASP A 133 -11.90 -6.34 -8.77
CA ASP A 133 -10.76 -7.17 -8.35
C ASP A 133 -9.45 -6.37 -8.58
N PRO A 134 -8.74 -5.93 -7.53
CA PRO A 134 -7.46 -5.26 -7.71
C PRO A 134 -6.37 -6.25 -8.16
N PRO A 135 -5.34 -5.79 -8.89
CA PRO A 135 -4.22 -6.64 -9.29
C PRO A 135 -3.52 -7.28 -8.09
N ASP A 136 -3.03 -8.50 -8.28
CA ASP A 136 -2.20 -9.18 -7.29
C ASP A 136 -0.82 -8.50 -7.19
N PHE A 137 -0.61 -7.74 -6.11
CA PHE A 137 0.66 -7.09 -5.84
C PHE A 137 1.77 -8.11 -5.50
N SER A 138 1.43 -9.28 -4.96
CA SER A 138 2.43 -10.33 -4.70
C SER A 138 3.02 -10.89 -6.00
N GLU A 139 2.26 -10.89 -7.11
CA GLU A 139 2.78 -11.21 -8.44
C GLU A 139 3.54 -10.04 -9.06
N LEU A 140 2.99 -8.82 -9.00
CA LEU A 140 3.62 -7.62 -9.59
C LEU A 140 4.99 -7.30 -8.97
N LEU A 141 5.18 -7.62 -7.69
CA LEU A 141 6.38 -7.29 -6.92
C LEU A 141 7.41 -8.43 -6.88
N GLN A 142 7.19 -9.53 -7.60
CA GLN A 142 8.18 -10.61 -7.73
C GLN A 142 9.60 -10.11 -8.10
N PRO A 143 9.77 -9.11 -9.00
CA PRO A 143 11.10 -8.60 -9.35
C PRO A 143 11.90 -8.02 -8.18
N CYS A 144 11.23 -7.54 -7.12
CA CYS A 144 11.84 -6.93 -5.93
C CYS A 144 11.63 -7.74 -4.65
N LYS A 145 11.27 -9.03 -4.75
CA LYS A 145 10.93 -9.84 -3.56
C LYS A 145 12.03 -9.93 -2.50
N SER A 146 13.29 -9.80 -2.90
CA SER A 146 14.46 -9.86 -2.02
C SER A 146 14.95 -8.48 -1.54
N SER A 147 14.35 -7.39 -2.00
CA SER A 147 14.76 -6.01 -1.69
C SER A 147 13.66 -5.19 -1.02
N LEU A 148 12.39 -5.49 -1.29
CA LEU A 148 11.24 -4.78 -0.74
C LEU A 148 11.19 -4.89 0.78
N LYS A 149 11.26 -3.74 1.48
CA LYS A 149 11.22 -3.64 2.95
C LYS A 149 9.90 -3.12 3.48
N ILE A 150 9.28 -2.18 2.76
CA ILE A 150 8.04 -1.51 3.16
C ILE A 150 7.03 -1.63 2.02
N LEU A 151 5.86 -2.17 2.33
CA LEU A 151 4.73 -2.26 1.43
C LEU A 151 3.48 -1.67 2.10
N GLU A 152 2.93 -0.62 1.51
CA GLU A 152 1.68 -0.02 1.90
C GLU A 152 0.71 -0.09 0.72
N LEU A 153 -0.39 -0.80 0.87
CA LEU A 153 -1.45 -0.93 -0.14
C LEU A 153 -2.76 -0.44 0.47
N TRP A 154 -3.28 0.68 -0.04
CA TRP A 154 -4.44 1.36 0.51
C TRP A 154 -5.53 1.54 -0.54
N TRP A 155 -6.78 1.25 -0.15
CA TRP A 155 -7.96 1.47 -0.96
C TRP A 155 -9.03 2.18 -0.15
N ASP A 156 -9.01 3.51 -0.20
CA ASP A 156 -10.15 4.27 0.28
C ASP A 156 -11.22 4.13 -0.83
N CYS A 157 -12.29 3.38 -0.62
CA CYS A 157 -13.40 3.38 -1.58
C CYS A 157 -14.72 3.19 -0.86
N ASN A 158 -15.75 3.90 -1.34
CA ASN A 158 -17.11 3.83 -0.80
C ASN A 158 -17.78 2.45 -0.98
N ASP A 159 -17.35 1.71 -2.00
CA ASP A 159 -17.88 0.39 -2.30
C ASP A 159 -17.03 -0.67 -1.61
N SER A 160 -17.68 -1.69 -1.04
CA SER A 160 -16.98 -2.85 -0.47
C SER A 160 -16.13 -3.52 -1.55
N LEU A 161 -14.80 -3.48 -1.38
CA LEU A 161 -13.87 -4.15 -2.27
C LEU A 161 -14.20 -5.63 -2.34
N SER A 162 -14.64 -6.11 -3.50
CA SER A 162 -14.78 -7.54 -3.73
C SER A 162 -13.42 -8.13 -4.07
N PHE A 163 -12.60 -8.44 -3.07
CA PHE A 163 -11.44 -9.28 -3.28
C PHE A 163 -11.92 -10.71 -3.55
N SER A 164 -12.11 -11.05 -4.82
CA SER A 164 -12.54 -12.39 -5.24
C SER A 164 -11.37 -13.38 -5.33
N SER A 165 -10.14 -12.86 -5.28
CA SER A 165 -8.88 -13.58 -5.26
C SER A 165 -8.66 -14.40 -3.96
N PRO A 166 -7.89 -15.50 -4.01
CA PRO A 166 -7.45 -16.26 -2.82
C PRO A 166 -6.56 -15.48 -1.83
N GLY A 167 -6.29 -14.19 -2.08
CA GLY A 167 -5.45 -13.34 -1.24
C GLY A 167 -4.00 -13.27 -1.72
N MET A 168 -3.33 -12.15 -1.44
CA MET A 168 -1.96 -11.88 -1.87
C MET A 168 -0.94 -12.62 -0.99
N LYS A 169 0.05 -13.29 -1.60
CA LYS A 169 1.00 -14.15 -0.87
C LYS A 169 2.37 -13.52 -0.72
N PHE A 170 2.69 -13.00 0.46
CA PHE A 170 3.97 -12.36 0.73
C PHE A 170 4.97 -13.21 1.51
N ALA A 171 4.69 -14.51 1.74
CA ALA A 171 5.59 -15.40 2.48
C ALA A 171 7.01 -15.49 1.88
N GLU A 172 7.16 -15.36 0.56
CA GLU A 172 8.46 -15.37 -0.11
C GLU A 172 9.23 -14.02 -0.02
N PHE A 173 8.59 -12.95 0.46
CA PHE A 173 9.18 -11.61 0.54
C PHE A 173 10.01 -11.47 1.82
N THR A 174 11.10 -12.25 1.90
CA THR A 174 11.92 -12.35 3.10
C THR A 174 12.59 -11.05 3.56
N ALA A 175 12.67 -10.02 2.71
CA ALA A 175 13.17 -8.70 3.08
C ALA A 175 12.07 -7.79 3.67
N LEU A 176 10.79 -8.15 3.55
CA LEU A 176 9.66 -7.32 3.94
C LEU A 176 9.55 -7.25 5.47
N GLN A 177 9.60 -6.03 6.00
CA GLN A 177 9.60 -5.72 7.42
C GLN A 177 8.34 -4.98 7.85
N TYR A 178 7.70 -4.25 6.94
CA TYR A 178 6.47 -3.52 7.17
C TYR A 178 5.46 -3.81 6.06
N LEU A 179 4.25 -4.23 6.46
CA LEU A 179 3.15 -4.52 5.57
C LEU A 179 1.90 -3.84 6.09
N ALA A 180 1.42 -2.82 5.38
CA ALA A 180 0.09 -2.25 5.58
C ALA A 180 -0.81 -2.68 4.44
N ILE A 181 -1.92 -3.35 4.76
CA ILE A 181 -2.83 -3.90 3.76
C ILE A 181 -4.21 -4.21 4.40
N PRO A 182 -5.33 -4.07 3.66
CA PRO A 182 -6.60 -4.60 4.11
C PRO A 182 -6.55 -6.12 4.31
N PRO A 183 -7.14 -6.68 5.39
CA PRO A 183 -7.14 -8.12 5.63
C PRO A 183 -7.70 -8.93 4.46
N THR A 184 -8.71 -8.40 3.77
CA THR A 184 -9.31 -9.01 2.57
C THR A 184 -8.38 -9.12 1.38
N ALA A 185 -7.56 -8.11 1.16
CA ALA A 185 -6.56 -8.13 0.10
C ALA A 185 -5.49 -9.18 0.41
N LEU A 186 -5.11 -9.28 1.69
CA LEU A 186 -4.10 -10.21 2.14
C LEU A 186 -4.61 -11.66 2.10
N PHE A 187 -5.78 -11.94 2.65
CA PHE A 187 -6.25 -13.30 2.94
C PHE A 187 -7.47 -13.75 2.11
N GLY A 188 -8.00 -12.88 1.24
CA GLY A 188 -9.27 -13.10 0.55
C GLY A 188 -10.48 -13.00 1.48
N PRO A 189 -11.66 -13.47 1.07
CA PRO A 189 -12.86 -13.41 1.91
C PRO A 189 -12.84 -14.53 2.95
N TYR A 190 -12.41 -14.24 4.19
CA TYR A 190 -12.28 -15.22 5.27
C TYR A 190 -13.29 -15.09 6.41
N TRP A 191 -14.02 -13.97 6.54
CA TRP A 191 -14.83 -13.66 7.74
C TRP A 191 -15.90 -14.67 8.12
N TYR A 192 -16.48 -15.39 7.15
CA TYR A 192 -17.57 -16.34 7.39
C TYR A 192 -17.17 -17.79 7.10
N LYS A 193 -15.87 -18.09 7.03
CA LYS A 193 -15.36 -19.45 6.84
C LYS A 193 -15.12 -20.10 8.21
N PRO A 194 -15.94 -21.08 8.64
CA PRO A 194 -15.84 -21.66 9.99
C PRO A 194 -14.62 -22.59 10.15
N ASP A 195 -14.25 -23.33 9.10
CA ASP A 195 -13.21 -24.37 9.13
C ASP A 195 -11.85 -23.90 8.58
N LEU A 196 -11.56 -22.60 8.70
CA LEU A 196 -10.34 -22.03 8.17
C LEU A 196 -9.13 -22.41 9.03
N ASN A 197 -8.11 -23.00 8.42
CA ASN A 197 -6.81 -23.18 9.07
C ASN A 197 -6.04 -21.85 9.08
N PHE A 198 -6.29 -21.03 10.10
CA PHE A 198 -5.68 -19.71 10.27
C PHE A 198 -4.15 -19.78 10.27
N LEU A 199 -3.55 -20.79 10.91
CA LEU A 199 -2.08 -20.88 10.98
C LEU A 199 -1.46 -21.11 9.59
N GLN A 200 -2.05 -22.01 8.79
CA GLN A 200 -1.56 -22.24 7.43
C GLN A 200 -1.77 -21.01 6.55
N MET A 201 -2.93 -20.37 6.65
CA MET A 201 -3.19 -19.10 5.95
C MET A 201 -2.16 -18.02 6.33
N LEU A 202 -1.86 -17.85 7.61
CA LEU A 202 -0.84 -16.90 8.04
C LEU A 202 0.54 -17.24 7.44
N LYS A 203 0.95 -18.51 7.45
CA LYS A 203 2.23 -18.97 6.87
C LYS A 203 2.33 -18.75 5.36
N ASP A 204 1.23 -18.86 4.64
CA ASP A 204 1.19 -18.71 3.18
C ASP A 204 1.23 -17.24 2.74
N HIS A 205 0.82 -16.32 3.63
CA HIS A 205 0.59 -14.92 3.29
C HIS A 205 1.52 -13.93 4.00
N ILE A 206 1.94 -14.19 5.24
CA ILE A 206 2.78 -13.30 6.05
C ILE A 206 4.27 -13.58 5.78
N PRO A 207 5.10 -12.55 5.52
CA PRO A 207 6.54 -12.71 5.42
C PRO A 207 7.17 -13.11 6.77
N PRO A 208 8.18 -13.99 6.78
CA PRO A 208 8.79 -14.49 8.03
C PRO A 208 9.56 -13.42 8.82
N ASN A 209 10.03 -12.37 8.16
CA ASN A 209 10.80 -11.28 8.77
C ASN A 209 9.96 -10.00 9.01
N LEU A 210 8.64 -10.12 8.89
CA LEU A 210 7.74 -9.00 9.12
C LEU A 210 7.85 -8.54 10.58
N LYS A 211 8.09 -7.25 10.78
CA LYS A 211 8.14 -6.61 12.11
C LYS A 211 6.84 -5.90 12.46
N VAL A 212 6.18 -5.34 11.46
CA VAL A 212 4.94 -4.58 11.61
C VAL A 212 3.90 -5.08 10.62
N LEU A 213 2.78 -5.56 11.14
CA LEU A 213 1.58 -5.85 10.36
C LEU A 213 0.53 -4.79 10.67
N PHE A 214 0.19 -3.99 9.68
CA PHE A 214 -0.87 -2.98 9.79
C PHE A 214 -2.06 -3.45 8.96
N LEU A 215 -3.15 -3.82 9.64
CA LEU A 215 -4.39 -4.28 9.05
C LEU A 215 -5.34 -3.10 8.83
N GLN A 216 -5.54 -2.73 7.57
CA GLN A 216 -6.37 -1.56 7.25
C GLN A 216 -7.84 -1.93 7.19
N ASP A 217 -8.68 -1.04 7.73
CA ASP A 217 -10.14 -1.08 7.63
C ASP A 217 -10.71 -2.43 8.10
N ILE A 218 -10.30 -2.84 9.30
CA ILE A 218 -10.94 -3.96 9.99
C ILE A 218 -12.39 -3.56 10.25
N ASN A 219 -13.32 -4.39 9.77
CA ASN A 219 -14.75 -4.19 9.97
C ASN A 219 -15.16 -4.70 11.35
N PRO A 220 -15.63 -3.82 12.25
CA PRO A 220 -16.15 -4.26 13.54
C PRO A 220 -17.62 -4.64 13.47
N CYS A 221 -18.12 -5.26 14.55
CA CYS A 221 -19.54 -5.37 14.81
C CYS A 221 -19.88 -4.83 16.21
N TRP A 222 -21.12 -4.39 16.39
CA TRP A 222 -21.61 -4.06 17.73
C TRP A 222 -21.83 -5.35 18.51
N SER A 223 -21.42 -5.36 19.78
CA SER A 223 -21.78 -6.45 20.68
C SER A 223 -23.30 -6.61 20.74
N GLU A 224 -23.80 -7.84 20.53
CA GLU A 224 -25.21 -8.20 20.70
C GLU A 224 -25.54 -8.57 22.16
N GLU A 225 -24.56 -8.52 23.08
CA GLU A 225 -24.80 -8.80 24.49
C GLU A 225 -25.74 -7.73 25.09
N GLU A 226 -26.73 -8.17 25.90
CA GLU A 226 -27.60 -7.25 26.64
C GLU A 226 -26.74 -6.45 27.61
N LEU A 227 -26.42 -5.22 27.22
CA LEU A 227 -25.68 -4.28 28.04
C LEU A 227 -26.54 -3.85 29.24
N ALA A 228 -25.90 -3.67 30.39
CA ALA A 228 -26.54 -3.01 31.52
C ALA A 228 -27.02 -1.60 31.12
N GLU A 229 -28.04 -1.07 31.79
CA GLU A 229 -28.73 0.19 31.44
C GLU A 229 -27.79 1.42 31.29
N ASP A 230 -26.55 1.34 31.80
CA ASP A 230 -25.56 2.42 31.81
C ASP A 230 -24.31 2.13 30.94
N CYS A 231 -24.30 1.06 30.16
CA CYS A 231 -23.16 0.68 29.30
C CYS A 231 -23.40 1.07 27.84
N ASP A 232 -22.45 1.81 27.26
CA ASP A 232 -22.45 2.11 25.83
C ASP A 232 -22.14 0.85 25.02
N ALA A 233 -22.73 0.73 23.83
CA ALA A 233 -22.39 -0.35 22.91
C ALA A 233 -20.90 -0.28 22.55
N GLU A 234 -20.18 -1.36 22.79
CA GLU A 234 -18.78 -1.48 22.40
C GLU A 234 -18.70 -2.14 21.02
N ALA A 235 -17.95 -1.50 20.12
CA ALA A 235 -17.56 -2.09 18.86
C ALA A 235 -16.48 -3.15 19.14
N ILE A 236 -16.76 -4.38 18.72
CA ILE A 236 -15.86 -5.52 18.90
C ILE A 236 -15.31 -6.00 17.55
N LEU A 237 -14.18 -6.69 17.60
CA LEU A 237 -13.65 -7.40 16.43
C LEU A 237 -14.62 -8.51 16.01
N LEU A 238 -14.80 -8.69 14.70
CA LEU A 238 -15.49 -9.87 14.20
C LEU A 238 -14.77 -11.15 14.66
N PRO A 239 -15.48 -12.28 14.88
CA PRO A 239 -14.88 -13.50 15.41
C PRO A 239 -13.65 -13.98 14.64
N ASN A 240 -13.63 -13.82 13.31
CA ASN A 240 -12.51 -14.25 12.49
C ASN A 240 -11.34 -13.25 12.48
N ASP A 241 -11.57 -11.96 12.73
CA ASP A 241 -10.50 -10.98 12.94
C ASP A 241 -9.83 -11.18 14.31
N TYR A 242 -10.63 -11.44 15.34
CA TYR A 242 -10.13 -11.86 16.65
C TYR A 242 -9.30 -13.15 16.53
N LYS A 243 -9.81 -14.18 15.84
CA LYS A 243 -9.06 -15.43 15.61
C LYS A 243 -7.77 -15.21 14.83
N LEU A 244 -7.76 -14.32 13.84
CA LEU A 244 -6.58 -13.97 13.06
C LEU A 244 -5.47 -13.43 13.98
N ILE A 245 -5.78 -12.41 14.77
CA ILE A 245 -4.83 -11.76 15.69
C ILE A 245 -4.39 -12.75 16.77
N ARG A 246 -5.34 -13.46 17.39
CA ARG A 246 -5.02 -14.49 18.41
C ARG A 246 -4.13 -15.60 17.88
N THR A 247 -4.30 -16.01 16.62
CA THR A 247 -3.46 -17.04 15.99
C THR A 247 -2.03 -16.53 15.81
N LEU A 248 -1.84 -15.26 15.39
CA LEU A 248 -0.52 -14.64 15.30
C LEU A 248 0.21 -14.62 16.66
N LEU A 249 -0.49 -14.28 17.74
CA LEU A 249 0.08 -14.25 19.10
C LEU A 249 0.39 -15.66 19.62
N THR A 250 -0.54 -16.59 19.50
CA THR A 250 -0.38 -17.98 19.98
C THR A 250 0.78 -18.71 19.28
N ASN A 251 1.05 -18.36 18.01
CA ASN A 251 2.00 -19.05 17.14
C ASN A 251 3.21 -18.15 16.81
N LYS A 252 3.62 -17.31 17.77
CA LYS A 252 4.67 -16.29 17.60
C LYS A 252 6.01 -16.86 17.12
N GLU A 253 6.31 -18.10 17.44
CA GLU A 253 7.50 -18.82 17.01
C GLU A 253 7.62 -18.95 15.48
N PHE A 254 6.49 -18.92 14.75
CA PHE A 254 6.50 -18.91 13.28
C PHE A 254 6.65 -17.50 12.69
N PHE A 255 6.46 -16.46 13.51
CA PHE A 255 6.60 -15.05 13.12
C PHE A 255 7.53 -14.31 14.11
N PRO A 256 8.79 -14.78 14.29
CA PRO A 256 9.64 -14.37 15.41
C PRO A 256 10.02 -12.88 15.35
N SER A 257 10.01 -12.29 14.15
CA SER A 257 10.35 -10.87 13.94
C SER A 257 9.19 -9.92 14.23
N LEU A 258 7.95 -10.41 14.31
CA LEU A 258 6.76 -9.57 14.48
C LEU A 258 6.80 -8.88 15.85
N LYS A 259 6.64 -7.56 15.87
CA LYS A 259 6.67 -6.71 17.07
C LYS A 259 5.41 -5.86 17.23
N TYR A 260 4.77 -5.50 16.12
CA TYR A 260 3.59 -4.66 16.10
C TYR A 260 2.50 -5.29 15.25
N ILE A 261 1.29 -5.32 15.80
CA ILE A 261 0.05 -5.53 15.04
C ILE A 261 -0.81 -4.29 15.28
N ALA A 262 -1.08 -3.53 14.22
CA ALA A 262 -1.93 -2.34 14.32
C ALA A 262 -3.09 -2.44 13.36
N TRP A 263 -4.19 -1.73 13.62
CA TRP A 263 -5.28 -1.62 12.68
C TRP A 263 -6.02 -0.29 12.71
N THR A 264 -6.72 0.01 11.62
CA THR A 264 -7.74 1.05 11.54
C THR A 264 -9.13 0.43 11.54
N SER A 265 -10.11 1.15 12.08
CA SER A 265 -11.52 0.78 12.11
C SER A 265 -12.37 2.05 12.04
N GLU A 266 -13.42 2.06 11.22
CA GLU A 266 -14.25 3.26 10.97
C GLU A 266 -14.93 3.80 12.24
N ILE A 267 -15.35 2.90 13.14
CA ILE A 267 -16.06 3.25 14.37
C ILE A 267 -15.19 3.03 15.62
N GLY A 268 -13.93 2.63 15.43
CA GLY A 268 -12.98 2.31 16.50
C GLY A 268 -13.24 0.93 17.12
N THR A 269 -12.19 0.16 17.33
CA THR A 269 -12.22 -1.10 18.08
C THR A 269 -11.01 -1.15 18.98
N ILE A 270 -11.19 -0.75 20.23
CA ILE A 270 -10.10 -0.84 21.22
C ILE A 270 -9.62 -2.29 21.24
N PRO A 271 -8.30 -2.54 21.22
CA PRO A 271 -7.78 -3.90 21.33
C PRO A 271 -8.40 -4.61 22.54
N PRO A 272 -8.98 -5.81 22.34
CA PRO A 272 -9.47 -6.62 23.46
C PRO A 272 -8.38 -6.82 24.50
N GLU A 273 -8.71 -6.64 25.78
CA GLU A 273 -7.76 -6.68 26.91
C GLU A 273 -6.95 -7.97 26.91
N ASP A 274 -7.59 -9.11 26.64
CA ASP A 274 -6.95 -10.42 26.58
C ASP A 274 -5.89 -10.52 25.46
N LEU A 275 -6.16 -9.93 24.29
CA LEU A 275 -5.17 -9.85 23.21
C LEU A 275 -4.02 -8.88 23.57
N GLY A 276 -4.34 -7.78 24.24
CA GLY A 276 -3.37 -6.81 24.76
C GLY A 276 -2.39 -7.45 25.76
N ASP A 277 -2.92 -8.18 26.74
CA ASP A 277 -2.13 -8.90 27.74
C ASP A 277 -1.23 -9.96 27.09
N MET A 278 -1.79 -10.80 26.20
CA MET A 278 -1.03 -11.78 25.44
C MET A 278 0.11 -11.14 24.64
N ALA A 279 -0.15 -10.01 23.98
CA ALA A 279 0.89 -9.29 23.25
C ALA A 279 1.98 -8.74 24.17
N GLY A 280 1.60 -8.17 25.32
CA GLY A 280 2.51 -7.67 26.34
C GLY A 280 3.46 -8.76 26.86
N GLU A 281 2.93 -9.95 27.17
CA GLU A 281 3.73 -11.12 27.59
C GLU A 281 4.74 -11.55 26.53
N LEU A 282 4.41 -11.37 25.24
CA LEU A 282 5.27 -11.71 24.10
C LEU A 282 6.23 -10.58 23.71
N GLY A 283 6.22 -9.44 24.42
CA GLY A 283 7.00 -8.26 24.09
C GLY A 283 6.61 -7.64 22.74
N MET A 284 5.31 -7.68 22.43
CA MET A 284 4.68 -7.10 21.25
C MET A 284 3.74 -5.95 21.65
N ALA A 285 3.43 -5.10 20.68
CA ALA A 285 2.40 -4.08 20.81
C ALA A 285 1.22 -4.38 19.89
N ILE A 286 0.02 -4.12 20.41
CA ILE A 286 -1.22 -4.11 19.64
C ILE A 286 -1.87 -2.74 19.79
N GLU A 287 -2.17 -2.10 18.65
CA GLU A 287 -2.67 -0.72 18.65
C GLU A 287 -3.85 -0.54 17.68
N LEU A 288 -4.92 0.07 18.16
CA LEU A 288 -5.89 0.75 17.31
C LEU A 288 -5.33 2.13 16.99
N VAL A 289 -5.20 2.46 15.72
CA VAL A 289 -4.76 3.77 15.25
C VAL A 289 -5.85 4.46 14.46
N SER A 290 -5.93 5.78 14.55
CA SER A 290 -6.98 6.54 13.87
C SER A 290 -6.75 6.57 12.35
N ASN A 291 -5.47 6.56 11.94
CA ASN A 291 -5.04 6.48 10.55
C ASN A 291 -3.56 6.09 10.46
N ARG A 292 -3.12 5.83 9.23
CA ARG A 292 -1.74 5.40 8.92
C ARG A 292 -0.63 6.35 9.35
N LEU A 293 -0.92 7.64 9.50
CA LEU A 293 0.09 8.64 9.82
C LEU A 293 0.54 8.54 11.29
N GLU A 294 -0.16 7.76 12.11
CA GLU A 294 0.22 7.49 13.50
C GLU A 294 1.35 6.46 13.59
N LEU A 295 1.48 5.56 12.61
CA LEU A 295 2.57 4.58 12.49
C LEU A 295 3.24 4.66 11.10
N PRO A 296 3.85 5.81 10.74
CA PRO A 296 4.46 5.96 9.44
C PRO A 296 5.68 5.03 9.33
N PRO A 297 5.84 4.28 8.22
CA PRO A 297 6.96 3.38 8.10
C PRO A 297 8.27 4.18 7.96
N ASP A 298 9.15 4.01 8.93
CA ASP A 298 10.50 4.57 8.94
C ASP A 298 11.52 3.43 9.08
N LEU A 299 12.55 3.44 8.20
CA LEU A 299 13.56 2.38 8.21
C LEU A 299 14.38 2.39 9.51
N LYS A 300 14.64 3.56 10.12
CA LYS A 300 15.40 3.60 11.37
C LYS A 300 14.58 3.03 12.53
N TRP A 301 13.30 3.37 12.57
CA TRP A 301 12.36 2.75 13.51
C TRP A 301 12.30 1.23 13.30
N LEU A 302 12.10 0.76 12.07
CA LEU A 302 12.09 -0.67 11.76
C LEU A 302 13.41 -1.35 12.14
N ASP A 303 14.56 -0.72 11.95
CA ASP A 303 15.87 -1.26 12.33
C ASP A 303 16.04 -1.32 13.87
N SER A 304 15.30 -0.51 14.63
CA SER A 304 15.32 -0.49 16.10
C SER A 304 14.41 -1.53 16.77
N LEU A 305 13.45 -2.09 16.02
CA LEU A 305 12.53 -3.16 16.45
C LEU A 305 13.18 -4.55 16.44
#